data_AF-A0A6M0CCD7-F1
#
_entry.id   AF-A0A6M0CCD7-F1
#
_cell.length_a   1.000
_cell.length_b   1.000
_cell.length_c   1.000
_cell.angle_alpha   90.00
_cell.angle_beta   90.00
_cell.angle_gamma   90.00
#
_symmetry.space_group_name_H-M   'P 1'
#
loop_
_entity.id
_entity.type
_entity.pdbx_description
1 polymer ?
#
loop_
_entity_poly.entity_id
_entity_poly.type
_entity_poly.pdbx_seq_one_letter_code
_entity_poly.pdbx_strand_id
1 'polypeptide(L)'
;MKKSLVDGAIFSFAGVLIIFCLSWLIDTIAPGYELTQKFLNISLPPIWLTYIFHCYLQELVRAISQVSLEKFLLDEKGYYAIFISSVVFAIFHVHLGFIAMVITMIAGNIFGFIYSRTYNLAGVTLVHFILGFVVARMSLLRTVSGG
;
A
#
# COMPACT_ATOMS: atom_id res chain seq x y z
N MET A 1 10.90 -17.72 -0.50
CA MET A 1 9.41 -17.73 -0.52
C MET A 1 8.79 -17.73 0.88
N LYS A 2 9.00 -18.74 1.73
CA LYS A 2 8.38 -18.82 3.09
C LYS A 2 8.56 -17.54 3.92
N LYS A 3 9.78 -17.01 4.01
CA LYS A 3 10.07 -15.76 4.74
C LYS A 3 9.30 -14.56 4.20
N SER A 4 9.19 -14.42 2.87
CA SER A 4 8.46 -13.33 2.23
C SER A 4 6.98 -13.36 2.60
N LEU A 5 6.36 -14.54 2.58
CA LEU A 5 4.96 -14.70 3.00
C LEU A 5 4.75 -14.40 4.49
N VAL A 6 5.69 -14.82 5.35
CA VAL A 6 5.64 -14.50 6.79
C VAL A 6 5.76 -13.00 7.02
N ASP A 7 6.71 -12.33 6.38
CA ASP A 7 6.83 -10.88 6.44
C ASP A 7 5.53 -10.23 5.94
N GLY A 8 5.00 -10.68 4.80
CA GLY A 8 3.74 -10.20 4.26
C GLY A 8 2.57 -10.33 5.24
N ALA A 9 2.44 -11.46 5.92
CA ALA A 9 1.40 -11.67 6.93
C ALA A 9 1.58 -10.74 8.14
N ILE A 10 2.80 -10.59 8.66
CA ILE A 10 3.11 -9.73 9.81
C ILE A 10 2.80 -8.27 9.48
N PHE A 11 3.30 -7.76 8.34
CA PHE A 11 3.09 -6.37 7.92
C PHE A 11 1.63 -6.09 7.56
N SER A 12 0.91 -7.06 6.98
CA SER A 12 -0.52 -6.92 6.73
C SER A 12 -1.30 -6.82 8.03
N PHE A 13 -1.05 -7.72 8.99
CA PHE A 13 -1.72 -7.69 10.29
C PHE A 13 -1.44 -6.38 11.03
N ALA A 14 -0.17 -5.97 11.11
CA ALA A 14 0.23 -4.71 11.73
C ALA A 14 -0.43 -3.51 11.03
N GLY A 15 -0.43 -3.47 9.70
CA GLY A 15 -1.03 -2.39 8.93
C GLY A 15 -2.55 -2.30 9.12
N VAL A 16 -3.26 -3.42 9.12
CA VAL A 16 -4.70 -3.49 9.39
C VAL A 16 -5.01 -2.98 10.81
N LEU A 17 -4.22 -3.40 11.81
CA LEU A 17 -4.37 -2.93 13.18
C LEU A 17 -4.15 -1.42 13.31
N ILE A 18 -3.11 -0.89 12.65
CA ILE A 18 -2.83 0.55 12.61
C ILE A 18 -3.99 1.32 11.97
N ILE A 19 -4.50 0.86 10.81
CA ILE A 19 -5.65 1.49 10.14
C ILE A 19 -6.87 1.50 11.07
N PHE A 20 -7.15 0.41 11.76
CA PHE A 20 -8.24 0.33 12.73
C PHE A 20 -8.05 1.33 13.88
N CYS A 21 -6.88 1.36 14.52
CA CYS A 21 -6.59 2.29 15.62
C CYS A 21 -6.67 3.75 15.18
N LEU A 22 -6.16 4.09 13.99
CA LEU A 22 -6.27 5.44 13.43
C LEU A 22 -7.72 5.81 13.12
N SER A 23 -8.50 4.88 12.59
CA SER A 23 -9.94 5.09 12.32
C SER A 23 -10.70 5.40 13.60
N TRP A 24 -10.47 4.60 14.65
CA TRP A 24 -11.05 4.81 15.96
C TRP A 24 -10.64 6.16 16.56
N LEU A 25 -9.36 6.50 16.51
CA LEU A 25 -8.85 7.78 17.00
C LEU A 25 -9.50 8.96 16.26
N ILE A 26 -9.58 8.91 14.93
CA ILE A 26 -10.21 9.97 14.13
C ILE A 26 -11.68 10.11 14.49
N ASP A 27 -12.42 9.01 14.64
CA ASP A 27 -13.84 9.06 15.01
C ASP A 27 -14.06 9.64 16.42
N THR A 28 -13.10 9.52 17.35
CA THR A 28 -13.22 10.17 18.67
C THR A 28 -13.09 11.70 18.61
N ILE A 29 -12.40 12.24 17.61
CA ILE A 29 -12.17 13.68 17.42
C ILE A 29 -13.19 14.27 16.44
N ALA A 30 -13.54 13.51 15.40
CA ALA A 30 -14.39 13.93 14.30
C ALA A 30 -15.37 12.80 13.95
N PRO A 31 -16.43 12.59 14.77
CA PRO A 31 -17.34 11.46 14.61
C PRO A 31 -18.10 11.43 13.28
N GLY A 32 -18.16 12.54 12.55
CA GLY A 32 -18.83 12.63 11.25
C GLY A 32 -18.19 11.82 10.11
N TYR A 33 -16.97 11.28 10.28
CA TYR A 33 -16.34 10.46 9.24
C TYR A 33 -16.74 8.98 9.28
N GLU A 34 -17.15 8.47 10.45
CA GLU A 34 -17.59 7.09 10.70
C GLU A 34 -16.61 6.03 10.15
N LEU A 35 -15.29 6.27 10.25
CA LEU A 35 -14.26 5.42 9.64
C LEU A 35 -14.23 4.02 10.23
N THR A 36 -14.46 3.88 11.54
CA THR A 36 -14.51 2.60 12.25
C THR A 36 -15.66 1.75 11.73
N GLN A 37 -16.84 2.34 11.54
CA GLN A 37 -17.98 1.65 10.95
C GLN A 37 -17.71 1.26 9.50
N LYS A 38 -17.10 2.14 8.71
CA LYS A 38 -16.70 1.81 7.33
C LYS A 38 -15.71 0.65 7.28
N PHE A 39 -14.75 0.60 8.21
CA PHE A 39 -13.80 -0.50 8.33
C PHE A 39 -14.49 -1.83 8.69
N LEU A 40 -15.38 -1.82 9.69
CA LEU A 40 -16.10 -3.02 10.13
C LEU A 40 -17.07 -3.56 9.06
N ASN A 41 -17.58 -2.69 8.19
CA ASN A 41 -18.50 -3.05 7.11
C ASN A 41 -17.79 -3.37 5.78
N ILE A 42 -16.47 -3.59 5.78
CA ILE A 42 -15.75 -4.04 4.58
C ILE A 42 -16.21 -5.46 4.20
N SER A 43 -16.90 -5.56 3.07
CA SER A 43 -17.22 -6.84 2.43
C SER A 43 -16.20 -7.18 1.34
N LEU A 44 -16.00 -8.48 1.05
CA LEU A 44 -15.13 -9.00 -0.02
C LEU A 44 -15.96 -9.31 -1.29
N PRO A 45 -16.00 -8.41 -2.28
CA PRO A 45 -16.73 -8.61 -3.53
C PRO A 45 -15.89 -9.46 -4.49
N PRO A 46 -16.50 -10.28 -5.37
CA PRO A 46 -15.80 -11.22 -6.26
C PRO A 46 -14.66 -10.64 -7.12
N ILE A 47 -14.65 -9.32 -7.38
CA ILE A 47 -13.59 -8.61 -8.11
C ILE A 47 -12.20 -8.70 -7.43
N TRP A 48 -12.13 -9.13 -6.16
CA TRP A 48 -10.89 -9.27 -5.40
C TRP A 48 -9.82 -10.13 -6.11
N LEU A 49 -10.22 -11.14 -6.89
CA LEU A 49 -9.30 -11.98 -7.67
C LEU A 49 -8.56 -11.20 -8.77
N THR A 50 -9.23 -10.25 -9.41
CA THR A 50 -8.57 -9.38 -10.39
C THR A 50 -7.67 -8.35 -9.70
N TYR A 51 -8.06 -7.92 -8.49
CA TYR A 51 -7.32 -6.93 -7.73
C TYR A 51 -5.97 -7.47 -7.21
N ILE A 52 -5.91 -8.72 -6.73
CA ILE A 52 -4.63 -9.31 -6.32
C ILE A 52 -3.65 -9.43 -7.50
N PHE A 53 -4.15 -9.77 -8.69
CA PHE A 53 -3.32 -9.80 -9.90
C PHE A 53 -2.85 -8.40 -10.31
N HIS A 54 -3.73 -7.40 -10.20
CA HIS A 54 -3.37 -6.00 -10.41
C HIS A 54 -2.27 -5.54 -9.44
N CYS A 55 -2.40 -5.84 -8.14
CA CYS A 55 -1.39 -5.53 -7.13
C CYS A 55 -0.04 -6.19 -7.44
N TYR A 56 -0.06 -7.45 -7.88
CA TYR A 56 1.16 -8.15 -8.28
C TYR A 56 1.89 -7.45 -9.43
N LEU A 57 1.16 -7.05 -10.47
CA LEU A 57 1.74 -6.33 -11.61
C LEU A 57 2.29 -4.95 -11.19
N GLN A 58 1.55 -4.22 -10.35
CA GLN A 58 2.01 -2.94 -9.82
C GLN A 58 3.31 -3.09 -9.02
N GLU A 59 3.39 -4.08 -8.13
CA GLU A 59 4.59 -4.35 -7.36
C GLU A 59 5.76 -4.86 -8.22
N LEU A 60 5.48 -5.63 -9.28
CA LEU A 60 6.50 -6.06 -10.23
C LEU A 60 7.16 -4.85 -10.90
N VAL A 61 6.36 -3.91 -11.41
CA VAL A 61 6.89 -2.68 -12.04
C VAL A 61 7.69 -1.85 -11.04
N ARG A 62 7.16 -1.64 -9.84
CA ARG A 62 7.85 -0.88 -8.78
C ARG A 62 9.18 -1.55 -8.38
N ALA A 63 9.19 -2.86 -8.22
CA ALA A 63 10.39 -3.63 -7.86
C ALA A 63 11.46 -3.58 -8.96
N ILE A 64 11.06 -3.65 -10.25
CA ILE A 64 11.99 -3.45 -11.37
C ILE A 64 12.62 -2.06 -11.28
N SER A 65 11.81 -1.01 -11.09
CA SER A 65 12.34 0.36 -10.92
C SER A 65 13.28 0.49 -9.73
N GLN A 66 12.93 -0.10 -8.58
CA GLN A 66 13.79 -0.12 -7.39
C GLN A 66 15.14 -0.78 -7.69
N VAL A 67 15.14 -2.01 -8.22
CA VAL A 67 16.39 -2.75 -8.50
C VAL A 67 17.24 -2.06 -9.56
N SER A 68 16.63 -1.44 -10.56
CA SER A 68 17.34 -0.63 -11.55
C SER A 68 18.03 0.58 -10.89
N LEU A 69 17.35 1.26 -9.96
CA LEU A 69 17.90 2.39 -9.22
C LEU A 69 19.00 1.97 -8.24
N GLU A 70 18.84 0.83 -7.55
CA GLU A 70 19.88 0.27 -6.65
C GLU A 70 21.21 0.11 -7.40
N LYS A 71 21.15 -0.45 -8.61
CA LYS A 71 22.33 -0.65 -9.47
C LYS A 71 22.87 0.65 -10.04
N PHE A 72 22.00 1.54 -10.51
CA PHE A 72 22.39 2.80 -11.14
C PHE A 72 23.06 3.76 -10.15
N LEU A 73 22.53 3.82 -8.92
CA LEU A 73 23.02 4.73 -7.87
C LEU A 73 24.16 4.13 -7.02
N LEU A 74 24.53 2.86 -7.25
CA LEU A 74 25.42 2.10 -6.37
C LEU A 74 24.90 2.11 -4.91
N ASP A 75 23.58 2.04 -4.74
CA ASP A 75 22.91 2.16 -3.45
C ASP A 75 22.83 0.78 -2.78
N GLU A 76 23.94 0.35 -2.17
CA GLU A 76 24.08 -0.98 -1.55
C GLU A 76 23.02 -1.28 -0.48
N LYS A 77 22.51 -0.23 0.19
CA LYS A 77 21.47 -0.35 1.22
C LYS A 77 20.06 -0.23 0.66
N GLY A 78 19.91 0.25 -0.57
CA GLY A 78 18.66 0.42 -1.28
C GLY A 78 17.76 1.55 -0.77
N TYR A 79 18.22 2.41 0.14
CA TYR A 79 17.36 3.45 0.74
C TYR A 79 16.93 4.52 -0.26
N TYR A 80 17.84 5.00 -1.10
CA TYR A 80 17.54 5.99 -2.12
C TYR A 80 16.68 5.38 -3.23
N ALA A 81 16.99 4.15 -3.63
CA ALA A 81 16.22 3.43 -4.62
C ALA A 81 14.77 3.15 -4.16
N ILE A 82 14.58 2.77 -2.90
CA ILE A 82 13.24 2.62 -2.29
C ILE A 82 12.50 3.95 -2.32
N PHE A 83 13.12 5.03 -1.84
CA PHE A 83 12.46 6.34 -1.80
C PHE A 83 12.06 6.82 -3.20
N ILE A 84 12.99 6.82 -4.16
CA ILE A 84 12.74 7.32 -5.52
C ILE A 84 11.72 6.44 -6.25
N SER A 85 11.81 5.11 -6.15
CA SER A 85 10.81 4.22 -6.76
C SER A 85 9.41 4.41 -6.15
N SER A 86 9.33 4.71 -4.84
CA SER A 86 8.07 5.04 -4.16
C SER A 86 7.49 6.36 -4.66
N VAL A 87 8.34 7.36 -4.95
CA VAL A 87 7.91 8.63 -5.54
C VAL A 87 7.31 8.43 -6.92
N VAL A 88 8.01 7.68 -7.78
CA VAL A 88 7.53 7.36 -9.12
C VAL A 88 6.21 6.57 -9.05
N PHE A 89 6.13 5.59 -8.15
CA PHE A 89 4.92 4.80 -7.93
C PHE A 89 3.72 5.65 -7.46
N ALA A 90 3.95 6.60 -6.56
CA ALA A 90 2.94 7.53 -6.08
C ALA A 90 2.41 8.43 -7.19
N ILE A 91 3.28 8.91 -8.10
CA ILE A 91 2.88 9.74 -9.24
C ILE A 91 1.83 9.01 -10.11
N PHE A 92 1.95 7.69 -10.29
CA PHE A 92 0.95 6.92 -11.03
C PHE A 92 -0.44 6.89 -10.36
N HIS A 93 -0.53 7.26 -9.08
CA HIS A 93 -1.79 7.35 -8.32
C HIS A 93 -2.35 8.77 -8.25
N VAL A 94 -1.75 9.74 -8.93
CA VAL A 94 -2.21 11.15 -8.93
C VAL A 94 -3.67 11.29 -9.39
N HIS A 95 -4.13 10.41 -10.29
CA HIS A 95 -5.51 10.38 -10.79
C HIS A 95 -6.56 10.05 -9.71
N LEU A 96 -6.13 9.50 -8.57
CA LEU A 96 -6.98 9.23 -7.40
C LEU A 96 -7.00 10.41 -6.41
N GLY A 97 -6.27 11.49 -6.71
CA GLY A 97 -6.19 12.68 -5.89
C GLY A 97 -4.93 12.76 -5.02
N PHE A 98 -4.70 13.94 -4.44
CA PHE A 98 -3.48 14.24 -3.68
C PHE A 98 -3.32 13.35 -2.44
N ILE A 99 -4.40 13.11 -1.69
CA ILE A 99 -4.36 12.25 -0.50
C ILE A 99 -3.95 10.82 -0.86
N ALA A 100 -4.49 10.29 -1.96
CA ALA A 100 -4.11 8.97 -2.45
C ALA A 100 -2.62 8.91 -2.82
N MET A 101 -2.10 9.93 -3.51
CA MET A 101 -0.68 10.03 -3.84
C MET A 101 0.21 10.02 -2.57
N VAL A 102 -0.15 10.76 -1.53
CA VAL A 102 0.60 10.80 -0.26
C VAL A 102 0.55 9.44 0.46
N ILE A 103 -0.62 8.81 0.54
CA ILE A 103 -0.76 7.47 1.13
C ILE A 103 0.09 6.46 0.35
N THR A 104 0.01 6.48 -0.98
CA THR A 104 0.78 5.59 -1.85
C THR A 104 2.28 5.82 -1.73
N MET A 105 2.74 7.07 -1.56
CA MET A 105 4.15 7.37 -1.30
C MET A 105 4.65 6.69 -0.02
N ILE A 106 3.92 6.86 1.07
CA ILE A 106 4.28 6.28 2.38
C ILE A 106 4.24 4.75 2.29
N ALA A 107 3.18 4.20 1.71
CA ALA A 107 3.03 2.76 1.50
C ALA A 107 4.15 2.20 0.61
N GLY A 108 4.52 2.90 -0.47
CA GLY A 108 5.59 2.50 -1.38
C GLY A 108 6.93 2.32 -0.68
N ASN A 109 7.26 3.17 0.30
CA ASN A 109 8.49 3.03 1.09
C ASN A 109 8.46 1.76 1.94
N ILE A 110 7.30 1.47 2.56
CA ILE A 110 7.08 0.23 3.33
C ILE A 110 7.19 -0.99 2.39
N PHE A 111 6.58 -0.93 1.21
CA PHE A 111 6.61 -1.99 0.22
C PHE A 111 8.03 -2.28 -0.28
N GLY A 112 8.80 -1.23 -0.58
CA GLY A 112 10.19 -1.35 -0.99
C GLY A 112 11.07 -1.96 0.09
N PHE A 113 10.84 -1.57 1.35
CA PHE A 113 11.52 -2.17 2.50
C PHE A 113 11.17 -3.65 2.69
N ILE A 114 9.90 -4.03 2.59
CA ILE A 114 9.48 -5.45 2.69
C ILE A 114 10.11 -6.27 1.55
N TYR A 115 10.09 -5.73 0.34
CA TYR A 115 10.68 -6.37 -0.83
C TYR A 115 12.19 -6.60 -0.64
N SER A 116 12.95 -5.61 -0.17
CA SER A 116 14.41 -5.71 -0.04
C SER A 116 14.87 -6.79 0.96
N ARG A 117 14.00 -7.24 1.89
CA ARG A 117 14.31 -8.32 2.85
C ARG A 117 14.39 -9.70 2.22
N THR A 118 13.78 -9.91 1.05
CA THR A 118 13.67 -11.23 0.41
C THR A 118 13.75 -11.24 -1.12
N TYR A 119 13.70 -10.07 -1.77
CA TYR A 119 13.58 -9.87 -3.22
C TYR A 119 12.49 -10.75 -3.86
N ASN A 120 11.40 -10.97 -3.12
CA ASN A 120 10.29 -11.80 -3.54
C ASN A 120 8.99 -11.02 -3.44
N LEU A 121 8.22 -11.01 -4.53
CA LEU A 121 7.01 -10.21 -4.66
C LEU A 121 5.83 -10.73 -3.82
N ALA A 122 5.82 -12.00 -3.41
CA ALA A 122 4.64 -12.62 -2.79
C ALA A 122 4.22 -11.90 -1.50
N GLY A 123 5.17 -11.62 -0.61
CA GLY A 123 4.92 -10.93 0.65
C GLY A 123 4.41 -9.49 0.46
N VAL A 124 5.10 -8.71 -0.38
CA VAL A 124 4.72 -7.32 -0.62
C VAL A 124 3.40 -7.20 -1.40
N THR A 125 3.13 -8.12 -2.33
CA THR A 125 1.85 -8.21 -3.05
C THR A 125 0.71 -8.50 -2.09
N LEU A 126 0.91 -9.39 -1.11
CA LEU A 126 -0.09 -9.69 -0.08
C LEU A 126 -0.42 -8.44 0.75
N VAL A 127 0.61 -7.68 1.14
CA VAL A 127 0.45 -6.44 1.92
C VAL A 127 -0.27 -5.37 1.11
N HIS A 128 0.16 -5.15 -0.13
CA HIS A 128 -0.49 -4.20 -1.04
C HIS A 128 -1.96 -4.58 -1.27
N PHE A 129 -2.23 -5.84 -1.56
CA PHE A 129 -3.60 -6.33 -1.74
C PHE A 129 -4.48 -6.07 -0.51
N ILE A 130 -4.04 -6.47 0.69
CA ILE A 130 -4.84 -6.32 1.91
C ILE A 130 -5.04 -4.84 2.28
N LEU A 131 -3.96 -4.08 2.38
CA LEU A 131 -4.03 -2.69 2.83
C LEU A 131 -4.67 -1.78 1.78
N GLY A 132 -4.34 -1.98 0.50
CA GLY A 132 -4.96 -1.27 -0.61
C GLY A 132 -6.46 -1.51 -0.68
N PHE A 133 -6.89 -2.76 -0.47
CA PHE A 133 -8.31 -3.09 -0.43
C PHE A 133 -9.03 -2.40 0.74
N VAL A 134 -8.45 -2.43 1.95
CA VAL A 134 -9.03 -1.76 3.14
C VAL A 134 -9.18 -0.26 2.89
N VAL A 135 -8.10 0.42 2.48
CA VAL A 135 -8.10 1.87 2.26
C VAL A 135 -9.06 2.28 1.15
N ALA A 136 -9.10 1.53 0.04
CA ALA A 136 -10.01 1.79 -1.07
C ALA A 136 -11.48 1.64 -0.64
N ARG A 137 -11.82 0.64 0.18
CA ARG A 137 -13.20 0.39 0.63
C ARG A 137 -13.68 1.35 1.70
N MET A 138 -12.77 1.87 2.51
CA MET A 138 -13.08 2.96 3.44
C MET A 138 -13.32 4.31 2.74
N SER A 139 -13.23 4.36 1.40
CA SER A 139 -13.42 5.56 0.57
C SER A 139 -12.45 6.70 0.87
N LEU A 140 -11.31 6.41 1.49
CA LEU A 140 -10.25 7.39 1.78
C LEU A 140 -9.59 7.93 0.50
N LEU A 141 -9.79 7.26 -0.62
CA LEU A 141 -9.25 7.62 -1.94
C LEU A 141 -10.24 8.41 -2.81
N ARG A 142 -11.40 8.82 -2.27
CA ARG A 142 -12.37 9.67 -2.96
C ARG A 142 -12.57 11.00 -2.23
N THR A 143 -11.83 12.01 -2.68
CA THR A 143 -12.16 13.44 -2.52
C THR A 143 -11.74 14.07 -3.87
N VAL A 144 -12.54 14.77 -4.68
CA VAL A 144 -13.72 15.64 -4.52
C VAL A 144 -14.63 15.46 -5.76
N SER A 145 -15.93 15.68 -5.56
CA SER A 145 -17.07 15.67 -6.51
C SER A 145 -16.82 16.14 -7.95
N GLY A 146 -17.55 15.54 -8.90
CA GLY A 146 -18.02 16.21 -10.10
C GLY A 146 -19.54 16.03 -10.24
N GLY A 147 -20.29 17.13 -10.02
CA GLY A 147 -21.72 17.29 -10.37
C GLY A 147 -22.70 17.05 -9.24
#